data_AF-A0A2T2RG32-F1
#
_entry.id   AF-A0A2T2RG32-F1
#
_cell.length_a   1.000
_cell.length_b   1.000
_cell.length_c   1.000
_cell.angle_alpha   90.00
_cell.angle_beta   90.00
_cell.angle_gamma   90.00
#
_symmetry.space_group_name_H-M   'P 1'
#
loop_
_entity.id
_entity.type
_entity.pdbx_description
1 polymer ?
#
loop_
_entity_poly.entity_id
_entity_poly.type
_entity_poly.pdbx_seq_one_letter_code
_entity_poly.pdbx_strand_id
1 'polypeptide(L)'
;MLYLEREVPGYEGLEYSAQLLEAALQARNSFLGIEEIEFQYRGSLQQQFYNKVFELLSQNLSQTIFLKMLERLVKQYQANLKSEEGKIALQTYLEEFQSLASNNELGIKLFYEFKRNNFKDFFIAIIELMEYTV
;
A
#
# COMPACT_ATOMS: atom_id res chain seq x y z
N MET A 1 -30.14 6.37 -10.44
CA MET A 1 -30.30 5.81 -9.08
C MET A 1 -30.01 4.32 -9.22
N LEU A 2 -28.78 3.91 -8.95
CA LEU A 2 -28.26 2.57 -9.26
C LEU A 2 -28.59 1.59 -8.12
N TYR A 3 -29.03 0.40 -8.52
CA TYR A 3 -29.58 -0.71 -7.72
C TYR A 3 -28.55 -1.43 -6.83
N LEU A 4 -27.79 -0.73 -5.99
CA LEU A 4 -26.84 -1.38 -5.06
C LEU A 4 -27.37 -1.51 -3.63
N GLU A 5 -28.49 -0.88 -3.27
CA GLU A 5 -29.00 -0.87 -1.89
C GLU A 5 -29.83 -2.12 -1.48
N ARG A 6 -29.85 -3.18 -2.30
CA ARG A 6 -30.57 -4.41 -1.93
C ARG A 6 -29.62 -5.60 -2.00
N GLU A 7 -29.36 -6.21 -0.84
CA GLU A 7 -28.84 -7.58 -0.77
C GLU A 7 -29.79 -8.50 -1.56
N VAL A 8 -29.37 -8.84 -2.78
CA VAL A 8 -30.07 -9.84 -3.59
C VAL A 8 -29.57 -11.21 -3.09
N PRO A 9 -30.46 -12.13 -2.68
CA PRO A 9 -30.04 -13.46 -2.26
C PRO A 9 -29.21 -14.15 -3.35
N GLY A 10 -28.01 -14.63 -3.01
CA GLY A 10 -27.04 -15.18 -3.96
C GLY A 10 -26.03 -14.18 -4.52
N TYR A 11 -26.10 -12.91 -4.09
CA TYR A 11 -25.13 -11.85 -4.38
C TYR A 11 -24.50 -11.29 -3.09
N GLU A 12 -24.58 -12.04 -1.98
CA GLU A 12 -23.93 -11.67 -0.73
C GLU A 12 -22.42 -11.46 -0.97
N GLY A 13 -21.88 -10.31 -0.59
CA GLY A 13 -20.47 -9.97 -0.76
C GLY A 13 -20.12 -9.15 -2.01
N LEU A 14 -21.03 -8.96 -2.98
CA LEU A 14 -20.72 -8.11 -4.15
C LEU A 14 -20.45 -6.65 -3.80
N GLU A 15 -21.14 -6.12 -2.78
CA GLU A 15 -20.90 -4.76 -2.30
C GLU A 15 -19.49 -4.64 -1.72
N TYR A 16 -19.08 -5.60 -0.90
CA TYR A 16 -17.73 -5.63 -0.32
C TYR A 16 -16.66 -5.82 -1.40
N SER A 17 -16.87 -6.71 -2.38
CA SER A 17 -15.98 -6.86 -3.53
C SER A 17 -15.90 -5.58 -4.38
N ALA A 18 -17.01 -4.85 -4.54
CA ALA A 18 -17.03 -3.57 -5.25
C ALA A 18 -16.26 -2.49 -4.49
N GLN A 19 -16.41 -2.43 -3.16
CA GLN A 19 -15.64 -1.52 -2.30
C GLN A 19 -14.14 -1.83 -2.34
N LEU A 20 -13.75 -3.11 -2.33
CA LEU A 20 -12.35 -3.52 -2.49
C LEU A 20 -11.79 -3.17 -3.88
N LEU A 21 -12.60 -3.35 -4.93
CA LEU A 21 -12.21 -2.98 -6.29
C LEU A 21 -12.04 -1.47 -6.42
N GLU A 22 -12.97 -0.69 -5.89
CA GLU A 22 -12.90 0.77 -5.86
C GLU A 22 -11.67 1.24 -5.06
N ALA A 23 -11.43 0.66 -3.88
CA ALA A 23 -10.26 0.90 -3.05
C ALA A 23 -8.97 0.67 -3.83
N ALA A 24 -8.87 -0.45 -4.53
CA ALA A 24 -7.69 -0.82 -5.29
C ALA A 24 -7.50 0.07 -6.54
N LEU A 25 -8.58 0.53 -7.17
CA LEU A 25 -8.52 1.52 -8.27
C LEU A 25 -8.06 2.89 -7.78
N GLN A 26 -8.56 3.35 -6.64
CA GLN A 26 -8.13 4.62 -6.03
C GLN A 26 -6.66 4.55 -5.57
N ALA A 27 -6.25 3.42 -5.01
CA ALA A 27 -4.90 3.17 -4.53
C ALA A 27 -3.86 2.99 -5.66
N ARG A 28 -4.30 2.65 -6.88
CA ARG A 28 -3.44 2.35 -8.03
C ARG A 28 -2.38 3.41 -8.30
N ASN A 29 -2.74 4.69 -8.24
CA ASN A 29 -1.80 5.77 -8.53
C ASN A 29 -0.67 5.82 -7.49
N SER A 30 -0.99 5.68 -6.21
CA SER A 30 0.03 5.61 -5.16
C SER A 30 0.86 4.33 -5.24
N PHE A 31 0.28 3.21 -5.67
CA PHE A 31 1.04 1.98 -5.89
C PHE A 31 2.08 2.17 -6.99
N LEU A 32 1.68 2.78 -8.11
CA LEU A 32 2.59 3.08 -9.22
C LEU A 32 3.66 4.09 -8.80
N GLY A 33 3.30 5.13 -8.04
CA GLY A 33 4.25 6.11 -7.52
C GLY A 33 5.29 5.47 -6.61
N ILE A 34 4.86 4.58 -5.70
CA ILE A 34 5.77 3.83 -4.82
C ILE A 34 6.71 2.94 -5.64
N GLU A 35 6.18 2.15 -6.58
CA GLU A 35 6.99 1.26 -7.42
C GLU A 35 7.96 2.04 -8.33
N GLU A 36 7.54 3.20 -8.86
CA GLU A 36 8.40 4.07 -9.65
C GLU A 36 9.57 4.61 -8.82
N ILE A 37 9.34 5.03 -7.58
CA ILE A 37 10.41 5.45 -6.67
C ILE A 37 11.38 4.30 -6.42
N GLU A 38 10.89 3.10 -6.08
CA GLU A 38 11.75 1.94 -5.84
C GLU A 38 12.54 1.52 -7.09
N PHE A 39 11.92 1.66 -8.26
CA PHE A 39 12.55 1.39 -9.54
C PHE A 39 13.65 2.41 -9.86
N GLN A 40 13.42 3.69 -9.64
CA GLN A 40 14.37 4.76 -9.97
C GLN A 40 15.55 4.80 -9.00
N TYR A 41 15.31 4.55 -7.71
CA TYR A 41 16.28 4.80 -6.64
C TYR A 41 16.80 3.51 -6.01
N ARG A 42 17.86 2.92 -6.59
CA ARG A 42 18.36 1.58 -6.21
C ARG A 42 19.68 1.55 -5.47
N GLY A 43 20.07 2.62 -4.80
CA GLY A 43 21.26 2.64 -3.94
C GLY A 43 21.14 1.59 -2.82
N SER A 44 22.29 1.08 -2.33
CA SER A 44 22.29 0.01 -1.32
C SER A 44 21.53 0.37 -0.03
N LEU A 45 21.58 1.64 0.40
CA LEU A 45 20.80 2.12 1.54
C LEU A 45 19.30 2.22 1.23
N GLN A 46 18.92 2.58 0.00
CA GLN A 46 17.52 2.66 -0.42
C GLN A 46 16.90 1.26 -0.50
N GLN A 47 17.63 0.30 -1.05
CA GLN A 47 17.19 -1.11 -1.08
C GLN A 47 17.01 -1.69 0.33
N GLN A 48 17.92 -1.38 1.26
CA GLN A 48 17.75 -1.75 2.67
C GLN A 48 16.51 -1.09 3.30
N PHE A 49 16.26 0.19 2.99
CA PHE A 49 15.06 0.89 3.42
C PHE A 49 13.79 0.20 2.88
N TYR A 50 13.68 -0.08 1.58
CA TYR A 50 12.49 -0.72 0.99
C TYR A 50 12.24 -2.12 1.55
N ASN A 51 13.29 -2.91 1.76
CA ASN A 51 13.16 -4.21 2.43
C ASN A 51 12.60 -4.06 3.86
N LYS A 52 13.05 -3.04 4.61
CA LYS A 52 12.52 -2.76 5.94
C LYS A 52 11.07 -2.29 5.91
N VAL A 53 10.67 -1.50 4.91
CA VAL A 53 9.25 -1.14 4.73
C VAL A 53 8.42 -2.39 4.44
N PHE A 54 8.90 -3.30 3.60
CA PHE A 54 8.20 -4.56 3.32
C PHE A 54 8.04 -5.43 4.56
N GLU A 55 9.09 -5.53 5.40
CA GLU A 55 9.00 -6.19 6.71
C GLU A 55 7.95 -5.51 7.62
N LEU A 56 7.85 -4.17 7.61
CA LEU A 56 6.82 -3.46 8.39
C LEU A 56 5.40 -3.74 7.87
N LEU A 57 5.22 -3.79 6.54
CA LEU A 57 3.94 -4.11 5.92
C LEU A 57 3.43 -5.51 6.32
N SER A 58 4.34 -6.50 6.40
CA SER A 58 3.98 -7.87 6.80
C SER A 58 3.51 -8.04 8.26
N GLN A 59 3.68 -7.02 9.11
CA GLN A 59 3.32 -7.09 10.53
C GLN A 59 1.83 -6.84 10.80
N ASN A 60 1.04 -6.56 9.76
CA ASN A 60 -0.41 -6.33 9.86
C ASN A 60 -0.78 -5.28 10.93
N LEU A 61 -0.02 -4.19 10.97
CA LEU A 61 -0.21 -3.08 11.90
C LEU A 61 -1.40 -2.22 11.49
N SER A 62 -1.99 -1.50 12.44
CA SER A 62 -2.94 -0.43 12.08
C SER A 62 -2.24 0.67 11.28
N GLN A 63 -2.98 1.34 10.39
CA GLN A 63 -2.43 2.38 9.51
C GLN A 63 -1.66 3.45 10.29
N THR A 64 -2.24 3.93 11.40
CA THR A 64 -1.61 4.94 12.26
C THR A 64 -0.28 4.48 12.84
N ILE A 65 -0.18 3.21 13.25
CA ILE A 65 1.07 2.66 13.80
C ILE A 65 2.08 2.49 12.67
N PHE A 66 1.66 1.92 11.53
CA PHE A 66 2.50 1.75 10.36
C PHE A 66 3.11 3.09 9.90
N LEU A 67 2.30 4.13 9.71
CA LEU A 67 2.77 5.45 9.26
C LEU A 67 3.76 6.09 10.25
N LYS A 68 3.53 5.96 11.55
CA LYS A 68 4.47 6.44 12.58
C LYS A 68 5.80 5.70 12.52
N MET A 69 5.79 4.40 12.26
CA MET A 69 7.02 3.60 12.10
C MET A 69 7.75 3.95 10.80
N LEU A 70 7.01 4.11 9.70
CA LEU A 70 7.56 4.52 8.41
C LEU A 70 8.22 5.91 8.51
N GLU A 71 7.57 6.88 9.15
CA GLU A 71 8.12 8.23 9.34
C GLU A 71 9.46 8.19 10.12
N ARG A 72 9.54 7.37 11.18
CA ARG A 72 10.79 7.17 11.93
C ARG A 72 11.87 6.54 11.06
N LEU A 73 11.49 5.55 10.26
CA LEU A 73 12.40 4.85 9.36
C LEU A 73 12.96 5.79 8.28
N VAL A 74 12.11 6.65 7.69
CA VAL A 74 12.53 7.66 6.72
C VAL A 74 13.56 8.60 7.35
N LYS A 75 13.29 9.17 8.53
CA LYS A 75 14.24 10.05 9.24
C LYS A 75 15.57 9.36 9.51
N GLN A 76 15.54 8.09 9.94
CA GLN A 76 16.74 7.30 10.20
C GLN A 76 17.60 7.11 8.93
N TYR A 77 16.98 6.78 7.80
CA TYR A 77 17.72 6.53 6.56
C TYR A 77 18.16 7.84 5.88
N GLN A 78 17.35 8.89 5.91
CA GLN A 78 17.72 10.22 5.40
C GLN A 78 18.99 10.76 6.07
N ALA A 79 19.16 10.54 7.38
CA ALA A 79 20.36 10.96 8.11
C ALA A 79 21.65 10.31 7.58
N ASN A 80 21.54 9.16 6.92
CA ASN A 80 22.67 8.39 6.39
C ASN A 80 22.84 8.55 4.86
N LEU A 81 21.89 9.19 4.18
CA LEU A 81 21.95 9.45 2.75
C LEU A 81 22.80 10.69 2.47
N LYS A 82 23.70 10.56 1.48
CA LYS A 82 24.60 11.64 1.06
C LYS A 82 23.97 12.57 0.02
N SER A 83 23.09 12.05 -0.83
CA SER A 83 22.43 12.82 -1.89
C SER A 83 21.12 13.42 -1.42
N GLU A 84 20.83 14.64 -1.86
CA GLU A 84 19.55 15.30 -1.60
C GLU A 84 18.42 14.61 -2.38
N GLU A 85 18.69 14.16 -3.60
CA GLU A 85 17.75 13.42 -4.43
C GLU A 85 17.29 12.13 -3.72
N GLY A 86 18.22 11.44 -3.06
CA GLY A 86 17.88 10.24 -2.29
C GLY A 86 17.01 10.54 -1.07
N LYS A 87 17.25 11.67 -0.39
CA LYS A 87 16.44 12.09 0.75
C LYS A 87 15.03 12.50 0.32
N ILE A 88 14.92 13.24 -0.78
CA ILE A 88 13.65 13.61 -1.40
C ILE A 88 12.88 12.35 -1.79
N ALA A 89 13.53 11.37 -2.43
CA ALA A 89 12.89 10.10 -2.79
C ALA A 89 12.25 9.39 -1.59
N LEU A 90 12.94 9.32 -0.44
CA LEU A 90 12.38 8.72 0.78
C LEU A 90 11.21 9.53 1.37
N GLN A 91 11.25 10.86 1.21
CA GLN A 91 10.17 11.74 1.66
C GLN A 91 8.93 11.57 0.78
N THR A 92 9.09 11.59 -0.55
CA THR A 92 8.01 11.34 -1.50
C THR A 92 7.42 9.95 -1.30
N TYR A 93 8.25 8.95 -0.99
CA TYR A 93 7.79 7.61 -0.65
C TYR A 93 6.84 7.61 0.56
N LEU A 94 7.16 8.34 1.63
CA LEU A 94 6.29 8.49 2.80
C LEU A 94 4.96 9.19 2.44
N GLU A 95 5.03 10.23 1.62
CA GLU A 95 3.85 11.00 1.17
C GLU A 95 2.89 10.11 0.37
N GLU A 96 3.39 9.22 -0.48
CA GLU A 96 2.56 8.25 -1.18
C GLU A 96 1.84 7.30 -0.22
N PHE A 97 2.51 6.82 0.83
CA PHE A 97 1.86 6.00 1.86
C PHE A 97 0.83 6.77 2.69
N GLN A 98 1.07 8.05 2.96
CA GLN A 98 0.11 8.90 3.66
C GLN A 98 -1.13 9.17 2.80
N SER A 99 -0.94 9.44 1.50
CA SER A 99 -2.02 9.56 0.52
C SER A 99 -2.82 8.27 0.44
N LEU A 100 -2.14 7.14 0.33
CA LEU A 100 -2.76 5.82 0.28
C LEU A 100 -3.63 5.52 1.51
N ALA A 101 -3.11 5.83 2.72
CA ALA A 101 -3.87 5.65 3.96
C ALA A 101 -5.08 6.57 4.06
N SER A 102 -4.97 7.82 3.57
CA SER A 102 -6.03 8.81 3.65
C SER A 102 -7.18 8.53 2.68
N ASN A 103 -6.88 7.96 1.52
CA ASN A 103 -7.88 7.67 0.50
C ASN A 103 -8.64 6.37 0.79
N ASN A 104 -8.07 5.44 1.56
CA ASN A 104 -8.72 4.16 1.84
C ASN A 104 -8.22 3.46 3.11
N GLU A 105 -9.15 3.03 3.98
CA GLU A 105 -8.83 2.29 5.22
C GLU A 105 -8.12 0.94 4.97
N LEU A 106 -8.35 0.33 3.80
CA LEU A 106 -7.69 -0.91 3.39
C LEU A 106 -6.50 -0.67 2.46
N GLY A 107 -6.19 0.59 2.11
CA GLY A 107 -5.19 0.93 1.09
C GLY A 107 -3.81 0.32 1.35
N ILE A 108 -3.30 0.43 2.59
CA ILE A 108 -2.00 -0.15 2.97
C ILE A 108 -2.03 -1.68 2.94
N LYS A 109 -3.13 -2.30 3.39
CA LYS A 109 -3.29 -3.76 3.40
C LYS A 109 -3.34 -4.30 1.98
N LEU A 110 -4.11 -3.65 1.11
CA LEU A 110 -4.15 -3.91 -0.32
C LEU A 110 -2.73 -3.84 -0.90
N PHE A 111 -2.00 -2.75 -0.68
CA PHE A 111 -0.64 -2.58 -1.19
C PHE A 111 0.27 -3.76 -0.83
N TYR A 112 0.23 -4.20 0.43
CA TYR A 112 1.01 -5.33 0.89
C TYR A 112 0.68 -6.62 0.12
N GLU A 113 -0.61 -6.96 -0.03
CA GLU A 113 -1.01 -8.15 -0.76
C GLU A 113 -0.61 -8.09 -2.23
N PHE A 114 -0.74 -6.91 -2.84
CA PHE A 114 -0.27 -6.67 -4.20
C PHE A 114 1.24 -6.91 -4.35
N LYS A 115 2.02 -6.33 -3.44
CA LYS A 115 3.49 -6.39 -3.47
C LYS A 115 3.99 -7.81 -3.18
N ARG A 116 3.41 -8.50 -2.19
CA ARG A 116 3.70 -9.92 -1.87
C ARG A 116 3.44 -10.84 -3.06
N ASN A 117 2.39 -10.56 -3.84
CA ASN A 117 2.02 -11.32 -5.03
C ASN A 117 2.72 -10.83 -6.32
N ASN A 118 3.79 -10.02 -6.20
CA ASN A 118 4.56 -9.45 -7.31
C ASN A 118 3.71 -8.70 -8.34
N PHE A 119 2.58 -8.12 -7.92
CA PHE A 119 1.62 -7.45 -8.81
C PHE A 119 1.12 -8.31 -9.98
N LYS A 120 1.30 -9.65 -9.92
CA LYS A 120 1.02 -10.54 -11.06
C LYS A 120 -0.46 -10.74 -11.27
N ASP A 121 -1.27 -10.70 -10.21
CA ASP A 121 -2.71 -10.92 -10.31
C ASP A 121 -3.49 -10.05 -9.32
N PHE A 122 -4.01 -8.95 -9.85
CA PHE A 122 -4.85 -8.01 -9.11
C PHE A 122 -6.10 -8.67 -8.54
N PHE A 123 -6.67 -9.63 -9.26
CA PHE A 123 -7.82 -10.38 -8.80
C PHE A 123 -7.48 -11.37 -7.67
N ILE A 124 -6.29 -11.99 -7.67
CA ILE A 124 -5.87 -12.90 -6.60
C ILE A 124 -5.70 -12.12 -5.29
N ALA A 125 -5.08 -10.94 -5.32
CA ALA A 125 -4.92 -10.10 -4.12
C ALA A 125 -6.28 -9.68 -3.52
N ILE A 126 -7.28 -9.37 -4.36
CA ILE A 126 -8.64 -9.07 -3.89
C ILE A 126 -9.31 -10.31 -3.30
N ILE A 127 -9.15 -11.49 -3.92
CA ILE A 127 -9.71 -12.75 -3.42
C ILE A 127 -9.11 -13.15 -2.07
N GLU A 128 -7.79 -13.08 -1.90
CA GLU A 128 -7.14 -13.38 -0.61
C GLU A 128 -7.68 -12.48 0.51
N LEU A 129 -7.93 -11.19 0.24
CA LEU A 129 -8.51 -10.27 1.23
C LEU A 129 -9.94 -10.62 1.64
N MET A 130 -10.74 -11.18 0.73
CA MET A 130 -12.11 -11.63 1.03
C MET A 130 -12.14 -12.88 1.91
N GLU A 131 -11.14 -13.75 1.83
CA GLU A 131 -11.04 -14.97 2.65
C GLU A 131 -10.68 -14.67 4.12
N TYR A 132 -10.05 -13.53 4.42
CA TYR A 132 -9.73 -13.11 5.80
C TYR A 132 -10.92 -12.49 6.58
N THR A 133 -12.08 -12.34 5.95
CA THR A 133 -13.28 -11.74 6.56
C THR A 133 -14.37 -12.73 6.96
N VAL A 134 -14.11 -14.05 6.86
CA VAL A 134 -15.02 -15.13 7.29
C VAL A 134 -14.54 -15.76 8.60
#